data_AF-A0A956WBG1-F1
#
_entry.id   AF-A0A956WBG1-F1
#
_cell.length_a   1.000
_cell.length_b   1.000
_cell.length_c   1.000
_cell.angle_alpha   90.00
_cell.angle_beta   90.00
_cell.angle_gamma   90.00
#
_symmetry.space_group_name_H-M   'P 1'
#
loop_
_entity.id
_entity.type
_entity.pdbx_description
1 polymer ?
#
loop_
_entity_poly.entity_id
_entity_poly.type
_entity_poly.pdbx_seq_one_letter_code
_entity_poly.pdbx_strand_id
1 'polypeptide(L)'
;MGAQPFLLSLVSFLVAIPIGIWAVRRVSDALRRHDTALDRLDQERVTAVLAPYDRDEDALQQINELLDDEVSLILEIVDERLRGEHVSPEHHAQLRAIHRKGLAARQRCGDPILNIEVCWLQGYGSLAMTVDVSELDRTRFERELAFRSAELRETLALRQRQRSPAASYAHS
;
A
#
# COMPACT_ATOMS: atom_id res chain seq x y z
N MET A 1 -20.81 13.96 59.49
CA MET A 1 -19.88 13.26 58.57
C MET A 1 -20.67 12.11 57.94
N GLY A 2 -20.80 11.88 56.64
CA GLY A 2 -20.25 12.48 55.42
C GLY A 2 -20.87 11.71 54.25
N ALA A 3 -21.82 12.31 53.52
CA ALA A 3 -22.46 11.69 52.35
C ALA A 3 -22.47 12.61 51.12
N GLN A 4 -22.29 13.93 51.33
CA GLN A 4 -22.22 14.93 50.26
C GLN A 4 -21.06 14.75 49.26
N PRO A 5 -19.82 14.39 49.65
CA PRO A 5 -18.74 14.25 48.65
C PRO A 5 -18.94 13.02 47.75
N PHE A 6 -19.58 11.97 48.27
CA PHE A 6 -19.83 10.74 47.52
C PHE A 6 -20.91 10.93 46.43
N LEU A 7 -21.98 11.68 46.76
CA LEU A 7 -23.04 12.02 45.81
C LEU A 7 -22.55 12.96 44.70
N LEU A 8 -21.69 13.94 45.03
CA LEU A 8 -21.09 14.83 44.03
C LEU A 8 -20.14 14.07 43.08
N SER A 9 -19.36 13.11 43.59
CA SER A 9 -18.51 12.25 42.78
C SER A 9 -19.32 11.35 41.85
N LEU A 10 -20.41 10.74 42.35
CA LEU A 10 -21.30 9.89 41.55
C LEU A 10 -21.98 10.65 40.41
N VAL A 11 -22.46 11.87 40.70
CA VAL A 11 -23.08 12.75 39.68
C VAL A 11 -22.05 13.21 38.66
N SER A 12 -20.83 13.54 39.09
CA SER A 12 -19.74 13.88 38.16
C SER A 12 -19.39 12.71 37.23
N PHE A 13 -19.35 11.48 37.76
CA PHE A 13 -19.13 10.27 36.97
C PHE A 13 -20.27 10.00 35.97
N LEU A 14 -21.52 10.17 36.42
CA LEU A 14 -22.72 10.00 35.59
C LEU A 14 -22.81 11.01 34.44
N VAL A 15 -22.19 12.18 34.57
CA VAL A 15 -22.11 13.20 33.51
C VAL A 15 -20.86 13.00 32.63
N ALA A 16 -19.73 12.61 33.21
CA ALA A 16 -18.48 12.41 32.48
C ALA A 16 -18.53 11.22 31.51
N ILE A 17 -19.19 10.11 31.89
CA ILE A 17 -19.34 8.93 31.02
C ILE A 17 -20.06 9.26 29.69
N PRO A 18 -21.27 9.85 29.69
CA PRO A 18 -21.96 10.15 28.43
C PRO A 18 -21.24 11.21 27.60
N ILE A 19 -20.55 12.18 28.21
CA ILE A 19 -19.72 13.16 27.50
C ILE A 19 -18.52 12.45 26.84
N GLY A 20 -17.86 11.54 27.54
CA GLY A 20 -16.76 10.73 27.01
C GLY A 20 -17.21 9.86 25.84
N ILE A 21 -18.36 9.18 25.97
CA ILE A 21 -18.95 8.37 24.89
C ILE A 21 -19.31 9.24 23.68
N TRP A 22 -19.87 10.43 23.90
CA TRP A 22 -20.19 11.38 22.84
C TRP A 22 -18.95 11.89 22.12
N ALA A 23 -17.89 12.23 22.86
CA ALA A 23 -16.61 12.67 22.30
C ALA A 23 -15.95 11.56 21.48
N VAL A 24 -15.88 10.33 22.01
CA VAL A 24 -15.32 9.18 21.30
C VAL A 24 -16.10 8.88 20.01
N ARG A 25 -17.44 8.90 20.05
CA ARG A 25 -18.26 8.71 18.84
C ARG A 25 -18.01 9.82 17.82
N ARG A 26 -17.94 11.07 18.26
CA ARG A 26 -17.73 12.22 17.36
C ARG A 26 -16.34 12.20 16.71
N VAL A 27 -15.31 11.81 17.46
CA VAL A 27 -13.95 11.63 16.94
C VAL A 27 -13.89 10.43 16.00
N SER A 28 -14.49 9.30 16.35
CA SER A 28 -14.56 8.11 15.49
C SER A 28 -15.32 8.37 14.18
N ASP A 29 -16.43 9.10 14.23
CA ASP A 29 -17.20 9.49 13.04
C ASP A 29 -16.46 10.55 12.20
N ALA A 30 -15.64 11.40 12.82
CA ALA A 30 -14.78 12.34 12.10
C ALA A 30 -13.62 11.61 11.41
N LEU A 31 -12.98 10.66 12.10
CA LEU A 31 -11.93 9.79 11.56
C LEU A 31 -12.46 8.94 10.40
N ARG A 32 -13.61 8.26 10.58
CA ARG A 32 -14.26 7.49 9.50
C ARG A 32 -14.57 8.34 8.28
N ARG A 33 -15.08 9.56 8.49
CA ARG A 33 -15.34 10.49 7.38
C ARG A 33 -14.06 10.95 6.70
N HIS A 34 -12.98 11.15 7.46
CA HIS A 34 -11.65 11.44 6.91
C HIS A 34 -11.11 10.27 6.09
N ASP A 35 -11.20 9.04 6.60
CA ASP A 35 -10.79 7.83 5.88
C ASP A 35 -11.61 7.66 4.60
N THR A 36 -12.93 7.85 4.67
CA THR A 36 -13.79 7.73 3.47
C THR A 36 -13.50 8.81 2.43
N ALA A 37 -13.11 10.01 2.88
CA ALA A 37 -12.70 11.11 2.00
C ALA A 37 -11.31 10.87 1.40
N LEU A 38 -10.39 10.28 2.17
CA LEU A 38 -9.09 9.85 1.68
C LEU A 38 -9.23 8.73 0.66
N ASP A 39 -10.08 7.72 0.92
CA ASP A 39 -10.39 6.64 -0.01
C ASP A 39 -10.99 7.18 -1.32
N ARG A 40 -11.91 8.16 -1.24
CA ARG A 40 -12.46 8.81 -2.44
C ARG A 40 -11.41 9.59 -3.23
N LEU A 41 -10.57 10.37 -2.55
CA LEU A 41 -9.49 11.10 -3.21
C LEU A 41 -8.45 10.15 -3.82
N ASP A 42 -8.18 9.02 -3.18
CA ASP A 42 -7.26 8.02 -3.71
C ASP A 42 -7.90 7.27 -4.89
N GLN A 43 -9.19 6.94 -4.81
CA GLN A 43 -9.97 6.39 -5.92
C GLN A 43 -9.99 7.34 -7.13
N GLU A 44 -10.27 8.63 -6.91
CA GLU A 44 -10.26 9.67 -7.95
C GLU A 44 -8.88 9.85 -8.58
N ARG A 45 -7.81 9.76 -7.78
CA ARG A 45 -6.43 9.80 -8.28
C ARG A 45 -6.09 8.53 -9.04
N VAL A 46 -6.57 7.37 -8.63
CA VAL A 46 -6.39 6.10 -9.35
C VAL A 46 -7.14 6.14 -10.68
N THR A 47 -8.39 6.64 -10.73
CA THR A 47 -9.11 6.83 -12.00
C THR A 47 -8.50 7.89 -12.90
N ALA A 48 -7.95 8.97 -12.33
CA ALA A 48 -7.18 9.95 -13.10
C ALA A 48 -5.89 9.36 -13.68
N VAL A 49 -5.24 8.43 -12.96
CA VAL A 49 -4.11 7.64 -13.48
C VAL A 49 -4.58 6.64 -14.52
N LEU A 50 -5.78 6.05 -14.41
CA LEU A 50 -6.29 5.13 -15.42
C LEU A 50 -6.54 5.81 -16.79
N ALA A 51 -6.98 7.07 -16.81
CA ALA A 51 -7.38 7.79 -18.03
C ALA A 51 -6.29 7.89 -19.13
N PRO A 52 -5.00 8.18 -18.85
CA PRO A 52 -3.96 8.18 -19.87
C PRO A 52 -3.42 6.79 -20.25
N TYR A 53 -3.68 5.75 -19.44
CA TYR A 53 -3.21 4.37 -19.68
C TYR A 53 -4.27 3.48 -20.36
N ASP A 54 -5.32 4.09 -20.92
CA ASP A 54 -6.32 3.46 -21.78
C ASP A 54 -5.80 3.19 -23.22
N ARG A 55 -4.48 3.36 -23.43
CA ARG A 55 -3.78 2.90 -24.63
C ARG A 55 -3.44 1.41 -24.44
N ASP A 56 -3.49 0.65 -25.54
CA ASP A 56 -3.30 -0.81 -25.72
C ASP A 56 -2.05 -1.47 -25.07
N GLU A 57 -1.40 -0.88 -24.07
CA GLU A 57 -0.35 -1.51 -23.29
C GLU A 57 -0.90 -2.62 -22.40
N ASP A 58 -0.31 -3.80 -22.57
CA ASP A 58 -0.57 -4.98 -21.77
C ASP A 58 -0.38 -4.66 -20.29
N ALA A 59 -1.47 -4.72 -19.52
CA ALA A 59 -1.45 -4.43 -18.09
C ALA A 59 -0.48 -5.33 -17.32
N LEU A 60 -0.17 -6.54 -17.80
CA LEU A 60 0.86 -7.40 -17.21
C LEU A 60 2.27 -6.84 -17.42
N GLN A 61 2.55 -6.28 -18.60
CA GLN A 61 3.83 -5.64 -18.91
C GLN A 61 4.03 -4.39 -18.03
N GLN A 62 3.00 -3.57 -17.85
CA GLN A 62 3.08 -2.41 -16.95
C GLN A 62 3.34 -2.81 -15.50
N ILE A 63 2.72 -3.89 -15.00
CA ILE A 63 3.01 -4.38 -13.64
C ILE A 63 4.47 -4.81 -13.53
N ASN A 64 5.03 -5.43 -14.59
CA ASN A 64 6.43 -5.84 -14.61
C ASN A 64 7.40 -4.65 -14.59
N GLU A 65 7.09 -3.57 -15.32
CA GLU A 65 7.90 -2.33 -15.28
C GLU A 65 7.82 -1.64 -13.92
N LEU A 66 6.62 -1.55 -13.34
CA LEU A 66 6.41 -0.95 -12.02
C LEU A 66 7.09 -1.75 -10.90
N LEU A 67 7.23 -3.07 -11.06
CA LEU A 67 7.96 -3.92 -10.13
C LEU A 67 9.43 -3.54 -10.05
N ASP A 68 10.07 -3.26 -11.18
CA ASP A 68 11.47 -2.85 -11.25
C ASP A 68 11.69 -1.48 -10.60
N ASP A 69 10.79 -0.54 -10.89
CA ASP A 69 10.77 0.80 -10.28
C ASP A 69 10.61 0.70 -8.75
N GLU A 70 9.66 -0.11 -8.27
CA GLU A 70 9.38 -0.25 -6.85
C GLU A 70 10.53 -0.90 -6.09
N VAL A 71 11.11 -1.98 -6.61
CA VAL A 71 12.27 -2.66 -6.00
C VAL A 71 13.47 -1.71 -5.92
N SER A 72 13.75 -0.97 -6.99
CA SER A 72 14.88 -0.02 -7.02
C SER A 72 14.68 1.08 -5.99
N LEU A 73 13.47 1.65 -5.92
CA LEU A 73 13.11 2.68 -4.95
C LEU A 73 13.19 2.18 -3.51
N ILE A 74 12.72 0.96 -3.23
CA ILE A 74 12.82 0.34 -1.90
C ILE A 74 14.28 0.24 -1.45
N LEU A 75 15.17 -0.21 -2.33
CA LEU A 75 16.59 -0.35 -2.03
C LEU A 75 17.25 1.01 -1.78
N GLU A 76 16.91 2.03 -2.57
CA GLU A 76 17.38 3.41 -2.37
C GLU A 76 16.96 3.95 -0.99
N ILE A 77 15.69 3.81 -0.63
CA ILE A 77 15.16 4.23 0.67
C ILE A 77 15.91 3.53 1.80
N VAL A 78 16.09 2.21 1.70
CA VAL A 78 16.82 1.44 2.73
C VAL A 78 18.27 1.91 2.83
N ASP A 79 18.94 2.17 1.71
CA ASP A 79 20.31 2.66 1.67
C ASP A 79 20.48 4.00 2.38
N GLU A 80 19.62 4.97 2.09
CA GLU A 80 19.64 6.28 2.74
C GLU A 80 19.40 6.15 4.24
N ARG A 81 18.39 5.37 4.63
CA ARG A 81 18.08 5.19 6.04
C ARG A 81 19.19 4.48 6.81
N LEU A 82 19.89 3.52 6.19
CA LEU A 82 21.06 2.87 6.80
C LEU A 82 22.25 3.83 6.96
N ARG A 83 22.33 4.91 6.16
CA ARG A 83 23.29 6.02 6.36
C ARG A 83 22.85 7.00 7.44
N GLY A 84 21.67 6.79 8.05
CA GLY A 84 21.09 7.68 9.05
C GLY A 84 20.35 8.87 8.44
N GLU A 85 20.09 8.84 7.14
CA GLU A 85 19.33 9.88 6.45
C GLU A 85 17.82 9.69 6.67
N HIS A 86 17.07 10.78 6.61
CA HIS A 86 15.62 10.73 6.71
C HIS A 86 15.02 10.51 5.33
N VAL A 87 14.01 9.66 5.26
CA VAL A 87 13.23 9.43 4.05
C VAL A 87 12.68 10.76 3.52
N SER A 88 12.96 11.05 2.25
CA SER A 88 12.51 12.29 1.65
C SER A 88 10.99 12.28 1.39
N PRO A 89 10.32 13.45 1.41
CA PRO A 89 8.94 13.57 0.94
C PRO A 89 8.76 13.13 -0.53
N GLU A 90 9.83 13.18 -1.31
CA GLU A 90 9.86 12.73 -2.70
C GLU A 90 9.73 11.21 -2.79
N HIS A 91 10.47 10.44 -1.99
CA HIS A 91 10.32 8.98 -1.94
C HIS A 91 8.90 8.57 -1.57
N HIS A 92 8.28 9.26 -0.61
CA HIS A 92 6.85 9.05 -0.29
C HIS A 92 5.92 9.36 -1.47
N ALA A 93 6.24 10.36 -2.28
CA ALA A 93 5.44 10.71 -3.46
C ALA A 93 5.63 9.67 -4.58
N GLN A 94 6.86 9.25 -4.85
CA GLN A 94 7.21 8.25 -5.86
C GLN A 94 6.61 6.89 -5.52
N LEU A 95 6.76 6.40 -4.29
CA LEU A 95 6.20 5.12 -3.85
C LEU A 95 4.68 5.10 -4.01
N ARG A 96 4.00 6.18 -3.58
CA ARG A 96 2.54 6.32 -3.76
C ARG A 96 2.14 6.37 -5.23
N ALA A 97 2.93 7.02 -6.09
CA ALA A 97 2.64 7.05 -7.52
C ALA A 97 2.75 5.65 -8.14
N ILE A 98 3.79 4.90 -7.81
CA ILE A 98 3.98 3.51 -8.24
C ILE A 98 2.81 2.65 -7.73
N HIS A 99 2.43 2.78 -6.45
CA HIS A 99 1.34 2.00 -5.88
C HIS A 99 -0.01 2.25 -6.55
N ARG A 100 -0.32 3.51 -6.87
CA ARG A 100 -1.54 3.88 -7.61
C ARG A 100 -1.52 3.33 -9.03
N LYS A 101 -0.41 3.46 -9.75
CA LYS A 101 -0.24 2.87 -11.09
C LYS A 101 -0.39 1.35 -11.05
N GLY A 102 0.21 0.71 -10.05
CA GLY A 102 0.11 -0.74 -9.84
C GLY A 102 -1.31 -1.18 -9.51
N LEU A 103 -2.05 -0.43 -8.68
CA LEU A 103 -3.47 -0.69 -8.42
C LEU A 103 -4.31 -0.55 -9.70
N ALA A 104 -4.10 0.51 -10.47
CA ALA A 104 -4.75 0.73 -11.75
C ALA A 104 -4.51 -0.43 -12.74
N ALA A 105 -3.25 -0.85 -12.91
CA ALA A 105 -2.90 -1.97 -13.79
C ALA A 105 -3.52 -3.30 -13.31
N ARG A 106 -3.55 -3.56 -12.01
CA ARG A 106 -4.19 -4.76 -11.43
C ARG A 106 -5.69 -4.81 -11.64
N GLN A 107 -6.38 -3.69 -11.47
CA GLN A 107 -7.82 -3.60 -11.73
C GLN A 107 -8.14 -3.95 -13.19
N ARG A 108 -7.30 -3.53 -14.14
CA ARG A 108 -7.42 -3.90 -15.56
C ARG A 108 -7.11 -5.38 -15.82
N CYS A 109 -6.15 -5.96 -15.08
CA CYS A 109 -5.82 -7.38 -15.20
C CYS A 109 -6.94 -8.30 -14.69
N GLY A 110 -7.65 -7.93 -13.62
CA GLY A 110 -8.73 -8.73 -13.05
C GLY A 110 -8.29 -10.07 -12.44
N ASP A 111 -6.98 -10.27 -12.22
CA ASP A 111 -6.43 -11.50 -11.61
C ASP A 111 -6.28 -11.31 -10.09
N PRO A 112 -7.09 -12.01 -9.26
CA PRO A 112 -7.05 -11.87 -7.82
C PRO A 112 -5.77 -12.43 -7.19
N ILE A 113 -5.12 -13.41 -7.83
CA ILE A 113 -3.86 -13.98 -7.32
C ILE A 113 -2.74 -12.96 -7.54
N LEU A 114 -2.66 -12.38 -8.74
CA LEU A 114 -1.70 -11.32 -9.03
C LEU A 114 -1.88 -10.11 -8.10
N ASN A 115 -3.13 -9.82 -7.72
CA ASN A 115 -3.41 -8.73 -6.78
C ASN A 115 -2.77 -8.95 -5.40
N ILE A 116 -2.78 -10.19 -4.89
CA ILE A 116 -2.17 -10.55 -3.60
C ILE A 116 -0.65 -10.42 -3.67
N GLU A 117 -0.03 -10.96 -4.73
CA GLU A 117 1.43 -10.95 -4.88
C GLU A 117 1.98 -9.52 -5.00
N VAL A 118 1.31 -8.64 -5.74
CA VAL A 118 1.71 -7.24 -5.85
C VAL A 118 1.46 -6.47 -4.55
N CYS A 119 0.37 -6.75 -3.81
CA CYS A 119 0.13 -6.15 -2.49
C CYS A 119 1.28 -6.42 -1.51
N TRP A 120 1.92 -7.58 -1.62
CA TRP A 120 3.05 -7.94 -0.78
C TRP A 120 4.25 -7.00 -1.01
N LEU A 121 4.58 -6.68 -2.26
CA LEU A 121 5.64 -5.74 -2.62
C LEU A 121 5.35 -4.33 -2.07
N GLN A 122 4.10 -3.88 -2.16
CA GLN A 122 3.65 -2.60 -1.60
C GLN A 122 3.82 -2.56 -0.07
N GLY A 123 3.66 -3.72 0.58
CA GLY A 123 3.99 -3.91 1.98
C GLY A 123 5.47 -3.65 2.27
N TYR A 124 6.38 -4.17 1.43
CA TYR A 124 7.82 -3.91 1.56
C TYR A 124 8.18 -2.44 1.38
N GLY A 125 7.56 -1.75 0.42
CA GLY A 125 7.65 -0.30 0.29
C GLY A 125 7.24 0.42 1.58
N SER A 126 6.12 0.03 2.18
CA SER A 126 5.66 0.62 3.44
C SER A 126 6.60 0.32 4.61
N LEU A 127 7.13 -0.90 4.70
CA LEU A 127 8.10 -1.30 5.74
C LEU A 127 9.40 -0.51 5.63
N ALA A 128 9.95 -0.36 4.41
CA ALA A 128 11.16 0.42 4.16
C ALA A 128 11.04 1.87 4.66
N MET A 129 9.83 2.43 4.63
CA MET A 129 9.54 3.81 5.05
C MET A 129 9.29 3.97 6.55
N THR A 130 8.84 2.91 7.24
CA THR A 130 8.25 3.03 8.58
C THR A 130 8.99 2.27 9.67
N VAL A 131 9.63 1.14 9.33
CA VAL A 131 10.27 0.26 10.31
C VAL A 131 11.59 0.86 10.77
N ASP A 132 12.00 0.62 12.00
CA ASP A 132 13.36 0.95 12.43
C ASP A 132 14.38 0.07 11.69
N VAL A 133 15.24 0.70 10.89
CA VAL A 133 16.23 -0.01 10.08
C VAL A 133 17.48 -0.40 10.86
N SER A 134 17.62 0.03 12.12
CA SER A 134 18.80 -0.30 12.93
C SER A 134 18.96 -1.80 13.22
N GLU A 135 17.85 -2.53 13.20
CA GLU A 135 17.81 -3.99 13.40
C GLU A 135 17.66 -4.77 12.09
N LEU A 136 17.64 -4.07 10.95
CA LEU A 136 17.45 -4.69 9.65
C LEU A 136 18.71 -5.45 9.23
N ASP A 137 18.62 -6.77 9.14
CA ASP A 137 19.61 -7.57 8.40
C ASP A 137 19.45 -7.27 6.90
N ARG A 138 20.24 -6.29 6.44
CA ARG A 138 20.24 -5.81 5.05
C ARG A 138 20.41 -6.95 4.05
N THR A 139 21.36 -7.84 4.28
CA THR A 139 21.67 -8.91 3.30
C THR A 139 20.51 -9.87 3.18
N ARG A 140 19.86 -10.18 4.30
CA ARG A 140 18.65 -11.02 4.30
C ARG A 140 17.49 -10.30 3.62
N PHE A 141 17.29 -9.01 3.89
CA PHE A 141 16.23 -8.21 3.29
C PHE A 141 16.36 -8.13 1.76
N GLU A 142 17.55 -7.79 1.26
CA GLU A 142 17.82 -7.70 -0.19
C GLU A 142 17.60 -9.06 -0.88
N ARG A 143 18.04 -10.15 -0.24
CA ARG A 143 17.83 -11.51 -0.77
C ARG A 143 16.36 -11.88 -0.83
N GLU A 144 15.59 -11.55 0.21
CA GLU A 144 14.16 -11.83 0.24
C GLU A 144 13.40 -10.99 -0.80
N LEU A 145 13.72 -9.70 -0.93
CA LEU A 145 13.15 -8.82 -1.95
C LEU A 145 13.48 -9.30 -3.37
N ALA A 146 14.72 -9.71 -3.63
CA ALA A 146 15.14 -10.26 -4.92
C ALA A 146 14.43 -11.59 -5.24
N PHE A 147 14.33 -12.50 -4.27
CA PHE A 147 13.62 -13.76 -4.43
C PHE A 147 12.14 -13.53 -4.77
N ARG A 148 11.48 -12.64 -4.05
CA ARG A 148 10.04 -12.37 -4.19
C ARG A 148 9.70 -11.60 -5.46
N SER A 149 10.54 -10.63 -5.83
CA SER A 149 10.39 -9.98 -7.13
C SER A 149 10.59 -10.98 -8.29
N ALA A 150 11.52 -11.93 -8.18
CA ALA A 150 11.68 -12.99 -9.19
C ALA A 150 10.45 -13.91 -9.27
N GLU A 151 9.89 -14.33 -8.14
CA GLU A 151 8.67 -15.16 -8.07
C GLU A 151 7.46 -14.44 -8.73
N LEU A 152 7.33 -13.14 -8.48
CA LEU A 152 6.30 -12.31 -9.11
C LEU A 152 6.51 -12.17 -10.62
N ARG A 153 7.76 -11.98 -11.09
CA ARG A 153 8.08 -11.94 -12.53
C ARG A 153 7.75 -13.26 -13.22
N GLU A 154 8.04 -14.38 -12.59
CA GLU A 154 7.68 -15.70 -13.13
C GLU A 154 6.15 -15.84 -13.24
N THR A 155 5.43 -15.43 -12.20
CA THR A 155 3.96 -15.43 -12.20
C THR A 155 3.41 -14.56 -13.33
N LEU A 156 3.92 -13.34 -13.50
CA LEU A 156 3.54 -12.43 -14.59
C LEU A 156 3.79 -13.06 -15.97
N ALA A 157 4.96 -13.65 -16.18
CA ALA A 157 5.32 -14.30 -17.42
C ALA A 157 4.41 -15.50 -17.75
N LEU A 158 4.05 -16.31 -16.74
CA LEU A 158 3.10 -17.41 -16.89
C LEU A 158 1.72 -16.90 -17.33
N ARG A 159 1.23 -15.82 -16.71
CA ARG A 159 -0.06 -15.21 -17.07
C ARG A 159 -0.05 -14.61 -18.47
N GLN A 160 1.07 -14.01 -18.87
CA GLN A 160 1.22 -13.42 -20.20
C GLN A 160 1.21 -14.50 -21.29
N ARG A 161 1.88 -15.65 -21.04
CA ARG A 161 1.81 -16.83 -21.93
C ARG A 161 0.41 -17.41 -22.03
N GLN A 162 -0.32 -17.48 -20.91
CA GLN A 162 -1.72 -17.95 -20.91
C GLN A 162 -2.67 -17.03 -21.68
N ARG A 163 -2.39 -15.71 -21.70
CA ARG A 163 -3.16 -14.72 -22.48
C ARG A 163 -2.84 -14.70 -23.97
N SER A 164 -1.73 -15.30 -24.40
CA SER A 164 -1.31 -15.35 -25.80
C SER A 164 -1.45 -16.77 -26.40
N PRO A 165 -2.66 -17.24 -26.74
CA PRO A 165 -2.87 -18.59 -27.30
C PRO A 165 -2.35 -18.77 -28.73
N ALA A 166 -1.74 -17.76 -29.36
CA ALA A 166 -1.54 -17.72 -30.82
C ALA A 166 -0.16 -18.19 -31.34
N ALA A 167 0.76 -18.71 -30.53
CA ALA A 167 2.07 -19.18 -31.03
C ALA A 167 2.14 -20.70 -31.29
N SER A 168 1.09 -21.48 -31.01
CA SER A 168 1.13 -22.95 -31.10
C SER A 168 0.41 -23.55 -32.32
N TYR A 169 -0.19 -22.75 -33.20
CA TYR A 169 -0.88 -23.24 -34.41
C TYR A 169 -0.26 -22.80 -35.74
N ALA A 170 0.95 -22.23 -35.74
CA ALA A 170 1.64 -21.77 -36.96
C ALA A 170 2.60 -22.81 -37.59
N HIS A 171 2.56 -24.07 -37.13
CA HIS A 171 3.21 -25.19 -37.80
C HIS A 171 2.19 -26.30 -38.04
N SER A 172 1.38 -26.11 -39.09
CA SER A 172 0.75 -27.19 -39.84
C SER A 172 1.38 -27.24 -41.23
#